data_AF-J9EL45-F1
#
_entry.id   AF-J9EL45-F1
#
_cell.length_a   1.000
_cell.length_b   1.000
_cell.length_c   1.000
_cell.angle_alpha   90.00
_cell.angle_beta   90.00
_cell.angle_gamma   90.00
#
_symmetry.space_group_name_H-M   'P 1'
#
loop_
_entity.id
_entity.type
_entity.pdbx_description
1 polymer ?
#
loop_
_entity_poly.entity_id
_entity_poly.type
_entity_poly.pdbx_seq_one_letter_code
_entity_poly.pdbx_strand_id
1 'polypeptide(L)'
;MTLDTEKDIYEGAYVSVDSSIVPINGNQKVIRGINGANYVRVTRSTIDSKMSHIEWIQNSDIKCNIPRRLIEGSMCAFFRNYMENVKTFISNHPNEYP
;
A
#
# COMPACT_ATOMS: atom_id res chain seq x y z
N MET A 1 -6.54 -9.52 5.48
CA MET A 1 -6.02 -9.96 4.18
C MET A 1 -6.51 -11.38 3.98
N THR A 2 -6.84 -11.71 2.74
CA THR A 2 -7.44 -12.98 2.35
C THR A 2 -6.62 -13.49 1.17
N LEU A 3 -6.23 -14.76 1.24
CA LEU A 3 -5.62 -15.49 0.13
C LEU A 3 -6.66 -16.49 -0.37
N ASP A 4 -7.13 -16.28 -1.60
CA ASP A 4 -7.94 -17.24 -2.34
C ASP A 4 -7.02 -18.00 -3.30
N THR A 5 -6.55 -19.16 -2.84
CA THR A 5 -5.62 -20.01 -3.59
C THR A 5 -6.28 -20.69 -4.79
N GLU A 6 -7.60 -20.85 -4.80
CA GLU A 6 -8.30 -21.43 -5.95
C GLU A 6 -8.35 -20.45 -7.12
N LYS A 7 -8.43 -19.15 -6.81
CA LYS A 7 -8.52 -18.09 -7.81
C LYS A 7 -7.18 -17.39 -8.09
N ASP A 8 -6.09 -17.80 -7.44
CA ASP A 8 -4.79 -17.09 -7.46
C ASP A 8 -4.95 -15.59 -7.13
N ILE A 9 -5.80 -15.27 -6.14
CA ILE A 9 -6.07 -13.89 -5.69
C ILE A 9 -5.56 -13.70 -4.27
N TYR A 10 -4.72 -12.69 -4.10
CA TYR A 10 -4.36 -12.17 -2.79
C TYR A 10 -4.90 -10.75 -2.64
N GLU A 11 -5.68 -10.50 -1.59
CA GLU A 11 -6.27 -9.18 -1.40
C GLU A 11 -6.39 -8.77 0.07
N GLY A 12 -6.54 -7.47 0.30
CA GLY A 12 -6.75 -6.95 1.63
C GLY A 12 -7.25 -5.52 1.62
N ALA A 13 -8.19 -5.25 2.52
CA ALA A 13 -8.55 -3.90 2.89
C ALA A 13 -7.77 -3.48 4.14
N TYR A 14 -7.44 -2.19 4.23
CA TYR A 14 -6.85 -1.59 5.42
C TYR A 14 -7.41 -0.18 5.62
N VAL A 15 -7.70 0.14 6.88
CA VAL A 15 -8.35 1.39 7.30
C VAL A 15 -7.77 1.81 8.65
N SER A 16 -7.69 3.11 8.89
CA SER A 16 -7.34 3.62 10.21
C SER A 16 -8.49 3.36 11.17
N VAL A 17 -8.18 2.71 12.29
CA VAL A 17 -9.09 2.53 13.41
C VAL A 17 -8.65 3.38 14.58
N ASP A 18 -9.61 3.74 15.43
CA ASP A 18 -9.31 4.28 16.74
C ASP A 18 -8.87 3.13 17.65
N SER A 19 -7.75 3.32 18.34
CA SER A 19 -7.14 2.33 19.21
C SER A 19 -6.77 2.98 20.52
N SER A 20 -7.01 2.28 21.63
CA SER A 20 -6.53 2.67 22.96
C SER A 20 -5.00 2.55 23.09
N ILE A 21 -4.36 1.82 22.17
CA ILE A 21 -2.91 1.69 22.09
C ILE A 21 -2.39 2.80 21.16
N VAL A 22 -2.05 3.95 21.75
CA VAL A 22 -1.49 5.10 21.03
C VAL A 22 -0.01 5.24 21.35
N PRO A 23 0.90 5.23 20.37
CA PRO A 23 2.32 5.47 20.61
C PRO A 23 2.56 6.86 21.23
N ILE A 24 3.55 6.96 22.11
CA ILE A 24 3.92 8.24 22.73
C ILE A 24 4.48 9.17 21.65
N ASN A 25 3.73 10.24 21.31
CA ASN A 25 4.17 11.29 20.40
C ASN A 25 4.80 12.46 21.18
N GLY A 26 5.83 12.17 21.98
CA GLY A 26 6.38 13.09 22.97
C GLY A 26 6.91 14.42 22.40
N ASN A 27 7.33 14.43 21.14
CA ASN A 27 7.85 15.63 20.47
C ASN A 27 6.83 16.34 19.58
N GLN A 28 5.59 15.83 19.44
CA GLN A 28 4.53 16.33 18.54
C GLN A 28 4.96 16.54 17.07
N LYS A 29 6.13 16.05 16.66
CA LYS A 29 6.67 16.20 15.28
C LYS A 29 5.99 15.30 14.26
N VAL A 30 5.26 14.28 14.72
CA VAL A 30 4.56 13.33 13.85
C VAL A 30 3.09 13.71 13.80
N ILE A 31 2.60 13.99 12.59
CA ILE A 31 1.17 14.16 12.31
C ILE A 31 0.63 12.80 11.86
N ARG A 32 -0.40 12.29 12.54
CA ARG A 32 -1.06 11.03 12.18
C ARG A 32 -2.04 11.28 11.03
N GLY A 33 -1.71 10.77 9.84
CA GLY A 33 -2.67 10.65 8.75
C GLY A 33 -3.76 9.62 9.06
N ILE A 34 -4.88 9.70 8.35
CA ILE A 34 -6.00 8.77 8.43
C ILE A 34 -6.14 8.04 7.09
N ASN A 35 -6.05 6.73 7.12
CA ASN A 35 -6.44 5.88 6.00
C ASN A 35 -7.96 5.66 6.06
N GLY A 36 -8.65 6.04 5.00
CA GLY A 36 -10.01 5.60 4.73
C GLY A 36 -10.02 4.13 4.26
N ALA A 37 -11.02 3.76 3.48
CA ALA A 37 -11.11 2.42 2.91
C ALA A 37 -10.06 2.25 1.79
N ASN A 38 -8.90 1.70 2.14
CA ASN A 38 -7.86 1.35 1.18
C ASN A 38 -7.95 -0.14 0.85
N TYR A 39 -7.52 -0.49 -0.35
CA TYR A 39 -7.58 -1.85 -0.85
C TYR A 39 -6.39 -2.17 -1.73
N VAL A 40 -5.81 -3.35 -1.52
CA VAL A 40 -4.77 -3.92 -2.38
C VAL A 40 -5.22 -5.29 -2.86
N ARG A 41 -4.97 -5.56 -4.14
CA ARG A 41 -5.19 -6.86 -4.77
C ARG A 41 -4.00 -7.22 -5.64
N VAL A 42 -3.63 -8.49 -5.60
CA VAL A 42 -2.67 -9.12 -6.48
C VAL A 42 -3.35 -10.31 -7.12
N THR A 43 -3.31 -10.36 -8.45
CA THR A 43 -3.86 -11.46 -9.24
C THR A 43 -2.81 -11.95 -10.22
N ARG A 44 -2.81 -13.24 -10.53
CA ARG A 44 -2.01 -13.77 -11.64
C ARG A 44 -2.41 -13.10 -12.96
N SER A 45 -1.44 -12.81 -13.84
CA SER A 45 -1.74 -12.31 -15.18
C SER A 45 -2.39 -13.39 -16.04
N THR A 46 -3.41 -13.01 -16.80
CA THR A 46 -4.06 -13.89 -17.79
C THR A 46 -3.27 -13.98 -19.10
N ILE A 47 -2.25 -13.12 -19.29
CA ILE A 47 -1.47 -13.02 -20.53
C ILE A 47 -0.11 -13.72 -20.38
N ASP A 48 0.56 -13.58 -19.23
CA ASP A 48 1.85 -14.21 -18.95
C ASP A 48 1.87 -14.87 -17.56
N SER A 49 2.07 -16.19 -17.52
CA SER A 49 2.20 -16.97 -16.28
C SER A 49 3.28 -16.51 -15.32
N LYS A 50 4.27 -15.74 -15.79
CA LYS A 50 5.37 -15.19 -14.98
C LYS A 50 5.09 -13.77 -14.49
N MET A 51 3.92 -13.22 -14.78
CA MET A 51 3.51 -11.88 -14.37
C MET A 51 2.34 -11.92 -13.40
N SER A 52 2.30 -10.94 -12.52
CA SER A 52 1.17 -10.65 -11.65
C SER A 52 0.73 -9.21 -11.85
N HIS A 53 -0.55 -8.96 -11.67
CA HIS A 53 -1.14 -7.63 -11.70
C HIS A 53 -1.37 -7.18 -10.27
N ILE A 54 -0.90 -5.98 -9.94
CA ILE A 54 -1.08 -5.36 -8.64
C ILE A 54 -2.00 -4.16 -8.82
N GLU A 55 -3.10 -4.16 -8.08
CA GLU A 55 -4.04 -3.06 -8.00
C GLU A 55 -4.01 -2.51 -6.58
N TRP A 56 -3.82 -1.19 -6.48
CA TRP A 56 -3.77 -0.51 -5.20
C TRP A 56 -4.63 0.76 -5.25
N ILE A 57 -5.71 0.75 -4.47
CA ILE A 57 -6.61 1.88 -4.28
C ILE A 57 -6.34 2.48 -2.92
N GLN A 58 -6.04 3.78 -2.89
CA GLN A 58 -5.76 4.51 -1.66
C GLN A 58 -6.65 5.76 -1.55
N ASN A 59 -7.29 5.88 -0.40
CA ASN A 59 -8.05 7.01 0.09
C ASN A 59 -7.49 7.39 1.46
N SER A 60 -6.54 8.33 1.52
CA SER A 60 -5.91 8.76 2.76
C SER A 60 -5.97 10.28 2.94
N ASP A 61 -6.30 10.72 4.15
CA ASP A 61 -6.16 12.09 4.60
C ASP A 61 -4.82 12.25 5.34
N ILE A 62 -3.92 13.06 4.79
CA ILE A 62 -2.59 13.30 5.36
C ILE A 62 -2.67 14.27 6.56
N LYS A 63 -3.85 14.82 6.87
CA LYS A 63 -4.13 15.65 8.07
C LYS A 63 -3.20 16.86 8.24
N CYS A 64 -2.73 17.42 7.13
CA CYS A 64 -1.77 18.51 7.12
C CYS A 64 -2.28 19.68 6.28
N ASN A 65 -1.86 20.90 6.62
CA ASN A 65 -2.13 22.11 5.85
C ASN A 65 -1.24 22.17 4.58
N ILE A 66 -1.18 21.07 3.83
CA ILE A 66 -0.40 20.96 2.60
C ILE A 66 -1.32 21.23 1.40
N PRO A 67 -0.89 22.03 0.41
CA PRO A 67 -1.66 22.26 -0.80
C PRO A 67 -2.02 20.95 -1.52
N ARG A 68 -3.29 20.81 -1.91
CA ARG A 68 -3.83 19.60 -2.54
C ARG A 68 -3.01 19.12 -3.74
N ARG A 69 -2.60 20.04 -4.62
CA ARG A 69 -1.78 19.71 -5.80
C ARG A 69 -0.42 19.11 -5.44
N LEU A 70 0.17 19.56 -4.32
CA LEU A 70 1.42 19.01 -3.84
C LEU A 70 1.20 17.59 -3.30
N ILE A 71 0.12 17.35 -2.57
CA ILE A 71 -0.28 16.00 -2.13
C ILE A 71 -0.48 15.08 -3.34
N GLU A 72 -1.26 15.50 -4.33
CA GLU A 72 -1.54 14.72 -5.55
C GLU A 72 -0.22 14.35 -6.28
N GLY A 73 0.66 15.32 -6.50
CA GLY A 73 1.95 15.08 -7.15
C GLY A 73 2.87 14.16 -6.35
N SER A 74 2.97 14.37 -5.03
CA SER A 74 3.79 13.55 -4.14
C SER A 74 3.27 12.11 -4.04
N MET A 75 1.95 11.90 -3.99
CA MET A 75 1.36 10.56 -3.93
C MET A 75 1.59 9.79 -5.22
N CYS A 76 1.48 10.41 -6.39
CA CYS A 76 1.83 9.79 -7.67
C CYS A 76 3.30 9.32 -7.70
N ALA A 77 4.22 10.17 -7.25
CA ALA A 77 5.64 9.82 -7.17
C ALA A 77 5.88 8.69 -6.15
N PHE A 78 5.21 8.74 -4.99
CA PHE A 78 5.28 7.71 -3.97
C PHE A 78 4.87 6.34 -4.53
N PHE A 79 3.70 6.23 -5.17
CA PHE A 79 3.23 4.94 -5.72
C PHE A 79 4.19 4.37 -6.75
N ARG A 80 4.67 5.21 -7.67
CA ARG A 80 5.60 4.76 -8.70
C ARG A 80 6.88 4.21 -8.07
N ASN A 81 7.47 4.96 -7.14
CA ASN A 81 8.71 4.56 -6.48
C ASN A 81 8.50 3.29 -5.63
N TYR A 82 7.35 3.17 -4.97
CA TYR A 82 7.01 1.98 -4.21
C TYR A 82 6.94 0.73 -5.11
N MET A 83 6.31 0.84 -6.28
CA MET A 83 6.25 -0.28 -7.23
C MET A 83 7.62 -0.68 -7.76
N GLU A 84 8.52 0.26 -8.03
CA GLU A 84 9.90 -0.06 -8.38
C GLU A 84 10.63 -0.76 -7.23
N ASN A 85 10.46 -0.29 -5.99
CA ASN A 85 11.03 -0.96 -4.82
C ASN A 85 10.50 -2.38 -4.63
N VAL A 86 9.20 -2.63 -4.89
CA VAL A 86 8.61 -3.98 -4.85
C VAL A 86 9.25 -4.88 -5.90
N LYS A 87 9.41 -4.39 -7.14
CA LYS A 87 10.10 -5.15 -8.20
C LYS A 87 11.54 -5.50 -7.80
N THR A 88 12.28 -4.53 -7.28
CA THR A 88 13.66 -4.74 -6.80
C THR A 88 13.69 -5.74 -5.65
N PHE A 89 12.78 -5.62 -4.69
CA PHE A 89 12.69 -6.54 -3.56
C PHE A 89 12.45 -7.98 -4.02
N ILE A 90 11.46 -8.21 -4.89
CA ILE A 90 11.17 -9.55 -5.44
C ILE A 90 12.36 -10.10 -6.22
N SER A 91 13.00 -9.26 -7.05
CA SER A 91 14.16 -9.67 -7.87
C SER A 91 15.37 -10.07 -7.02
N ASN A 92 15.55 -9.45 -5.86
CA ASN A 92 16.64 -9.76 -4.94
C ASN A 92 16.36 -10.98 -4.05
N HIS A 93 15.09 -11.37 -3.90
CA HIS A 93 14.68 -12.48 -3.02
C HIS A 93 13.78 -13.50 -3.75
N PRO A 94 14.18 -14.03 -4.93
CA PRO A 94 13.29 -14.80 -5.80
C PRO A 94 12.88 -16.17 -5.24
N ASN A 95 13.60 -16.68 -4.25
CA ASN A 95 13.39 -18.02 -3.67
C ASN A 95 13.18 -17.98 -2.14
N GLU A 96 13.05 -16.80 -1.53
CA GLU A 96 12.90 -16.70 -0.06
C GLU A 96 11.48 -16.98 0.41
N TYR A 97 10.51 -16.92 -0.50
CA TYR A 97 9.11 -17.12 -0.18
C TYR A 97 8.56 -18.27 -1.05
N PRO A 98 7.85 -19.25 -0.45
CA PRO A 98 7.34 -20.45 -1.12
C PRO A 98 6.23 -20.16 -2.13
#